data_AF-A0A2H6H357-F1
#
_entry.id   AF-A0A2H6H357-F1
#
_cell.length_a   1.000
_cell.length_b   1.000
_cell.length_c   1.000
_cell.angle_alpha   90.00
_cell.angle_beta   90.00
_cell.angle_gamma   90.00
#
_symmetry.space_group_name_H-M   'P 1'
#
loop_
_entity.id
_entity.type
_entity.pdbx_description
1 polymer ?
#
loop_
_entity_poly.entity_id
_entity_poly.type
_entity_poly.pdbx_seq_one_letter_code
_entity_poly.pdbx_strand_id
1 'polypeptide(L)'
;MGIRPDDLDATRSVIAARELTATASGYLTTDVAMGLPFEALGPFKTALKRFFSTEPWNEADTDALSELIVPRLAGGWWEHDLGAGITLAYGIRDGRFELWVTGAATPVVSIFDRVFDGPVIPEATPHPRKVKFTTGGTPAPGVWHRRSDRQPDDVRVQRVFAEPYVTDVMVAGDFVTVGIGAKEPWERRLEPLLALVTELFADPDAVQVASERTRDGLLAEARSRSEHRPEELHLLDPDDPDDRSRLLDALEDSDVRVRRVAVAVLLESRDGDVRHDAATRGAADPSRVVRRTAIDAAADTEEEHFRALFEGALGDDDAWIRWKAVRSLGALGLASSMRRVEALADDPDFQVRFEVAKVLREDG
;
A
#
# COMPACT_ATOMS: atom_id res chain seq x y z
N MET A 1 -17.36 -24.31 24.20
CA MET A 1 -17.54 -23.98 25.63
C MET A 1 -16.15 -23.81 26.22
N GLY A 2 -15.61 -22.59 26.14
CA GLY A 2 -14.21 -22.30 26.47
C GLY A 2 -13.90 -22.45 27.95
N ILE A 3 -12.74 -23.03 28.27
CA ILE A 3 -12.16 -23.10 29.61
C ILE A 3 -11.39 -21.79 29.87
N ARG A 4 -11.55 -21.20 31.06
CA ARG A 4 -10.79 -20.01 31.46
C ARG A 4 -9.30 -20.33 31.49
N PRO A 5 -8.43 -19.56 30.82
CA PRO A 5 -7.00 -19.84 30.78
C PRO A 5 -6.34 -19.55 32.13
N ASP A 6 -5.30 -20.34 32.44
CA ASP A 6 -4.52 -20.23 33.70
C ASP A 6 -3.70 -18.93 33.76
N ASP A 7 -3.28 -18.41 32.60
CA ASP A 7 -2.57 -17.13 32.46
C ASP A 7 -3.40 -16.13 31.64
N LEU A 8 -4.21 -15.35 32.36
CA LEU A 8 -5.05 -14.29 31.80
C LEU A 8 -4.24 -13.12 31.27
N ASP A 9 -3.09 -12.79 31.85
CA ASP A 9 -2.30 -11.64 31.42
C ASP A 9 -1.60 -11.93 30.09
N ALA A 10 -1.06 -13.14 29.91
CA ALA A 10 -0.51 -13.57 28.62
C ALA A 10 -1.57 -13.51 27.52
N THR A 11 -2.79 -13.97 27.77
CA THR A 11 -3.88 -13.97 26.77
C THR A 11 -4.49 -12.59 26.51
N ARG A 12 -4.55 -11.71 27.52
CA ARG A 12 -4.97 -10.30 27.38
C ARG A 12 -4.00 -9.48 26.56
N SER A 13 -2.68 -9.71 26.74
CA SER A 13 -1.64 -9.00 25.99
C SER A 13 -1.78 -9.16 24.47
N VAL A 14 -2.35 -10.28 24.01
CA VAL A 14 -2.60 -10.57 22.59
C VAL A 14 -3.63 -9.60 21.98
N ILE A 15 -4.62 -9.14 22.75
CA ILE A 15 -5.64 -8.18 22.26
C ILE A 15 -4.99 -6.83 21.98
N ALA A 16 -4.15 -6.36 22.89
CA ALA A 16 -3.41 -5.11 22.74
C ALA A 16 -2.39 -5.21 21.60
N ALA A 17 -1.63 -6.32 21.54
CA ALA A 17 -0.61 -6.56 20.52
C ALA A 17 -1.17 -6.70 19.10
N ARG A 18 -2.44 -7.11 18.95
CA ARG A 18 -3.10 -7.27 17.64
C ARG A 18 -4.10 -6.16 17.31
N GLU A 19 -4.09 -5.06 18.05
CA GLU A 19 -5.03 -3.92 17.89
C GLU A 19 -6.52 -4.31 17.94
N LEU A 20 -6.86 -5.44 18.58
CA LEU A 20 -8.23 -5.98 18.59
C LEU A 20 -9.15 -5.31 19.62
N THR A 21 -8.63 -4.32 20.36
CA THR A 21 -9.34 -3.63 21.44
C THR A 21 -10.65 -3.00 21.00
N ALA A 22 -10.68 -2.38 19.80
CA ALA A 22 -11.88 -1.73 19.29
C ALA A 22 -13.00 -2.76 18.98
N THR A 23 -12.65 -3.85 18.30
CA THR A 23 -13.57 -4.95 17.97
C THR A 23 -14.08 -5.64 19.23
N ALA A 24 -13.19 -5.99 20.15
CA ALA A 24 -13.54 -6.62 21.42
C ALA A 24 -14.47 -5.73 22.27
N SER A 25 -14.18 -4.43 22.33
CA SER A 25 -15.03 -3.45 23.02
C SER A 25 -16.39 -3.28 22.35
N GLY A 26 -16.46 -3.40 21.02
CA GLY A 26 -17.71 -3.33 20.26
C GLY A 26 -18.68 -4.44 20.64
N TYR A 27 -18.20 -5.68 20.76
CA TYR A 27 -19.02 -6.81 21.20
C TYR A 27 -19.51 -6.62 22.64
N LEU A 28 -18.63 -6.29 23.59
CA LEU A 28 -19.01 -6.02 24.98
C LEU A 28 -19.98 -4.83 25.13
N THR A 29 -19.88 -3.84 24.25
CA THR A 29 -20.84 -2.73 24.21
C THR A 29 -22.22 -3.24 23.80
N THR A 30 -22.27 -4.06 22.75
CA THR A 30 -23.51 -4.59 22.20
C THR A 30 -24.19 -5.55 23.17
N ASP A 31 -23.44 -6.49 23.74
CA ASP A 31 -24.03 -7.59 24.50
C ASP A 31 -24.21 -7.27 25.99
N VAL A 32 -23.39 -6.36 26.55
CA VAL A 32 -23.40 -6.02 27.97
C VAL A 32 -23.81 -4.57 28.20
N ALA A 33 -23.09 -3.61 27.60
CA ALA A 33 -23.29 -2.19 27.95
C ALA A 33 -24.70 -1.68 27.63
N MET A 34 -25.31 -2.10 26.52
CA MET A 34 -26.68 -1.73 26.17
C MET A 34 -27.72 -2.20 27.19
N GLY A 35 -27.41 -3.24 27.97
CA GLY A 35 -28.25 -3.75 29.05
C GLY A 35 -28.00 -3.12 30.42
N LEU A 36 -26.94 -2.31 30.58
CA LEU A 36 -26.57 -1.70 31.85
C LEU A 36 -27.27 -0.34 32.05
N PRO A 37 -27.64 0.02 33.30
CA PRO A 37 -28.14 1.35 33.61
C PRO A 37 -27.03 2.41 33.45
N PHE A 38 -27.44 3.66 33.21
CA PHE A 38 -26.54 4.74 32.82
C PHE A 38 -25.37 4.97 33.80
N GLU A 39 -25.63 4.88 35.10
CA GLU A 39 -24.64 5.04 36.17
C GLU A 39 -23.54 3.97 36.15
N ALA A 40 -23.78 2.81 35.54
CA ALA A 40 -22.81 1.72 35.44
C ALA A 40 -21.90 1.82 34.19
N LEU A 41 -22.27 2.64 33.18
CA LEU A 41 -21.54 2.73 31.91
C LEU A 41 -20.13 3.32 32.06
N GLY A 42 -19.98 4.34 32.91
CA GLY A 42 -18.69 4.98 33.20
C GLY A 42 -17.69 4.01 33.85
N PRO A 43 -18.04 3.40 35.00
CA PRO A 43 -17.22 2.36 35.64
C PRO A 43 -16.92 1.17 34.71
N PHE A 44 -17.91 0.74 33.91
CA PHE A 44 -17.75 -0.37 32.97
C PHE A 44 -16.69 -0.05 31.91
N LYS A 45 -16.76 1.14 31.30
CA LYS A 45 -15.77 1.59 30.32
C LYS A 45 -14.37 1.69 30.91
N THR A 46 -14.24 2.13 32.16
CA THR A 46 -12.96 2.19 32.87
C THR A 46 -12.38 0.80 33.10
N ALA A 47 -13.22 -0.15 33.53
CA ALA A 47 -12.80 -1.53 33.72
C ALA A 47 -12.36 -2.19 32.40
N LEU A 48 -13.10 -1.96 31.29
CA LEU A 48 -12.70 -2.45 29.96
C LEU A 48 -11.37 -1.85 29.48
N LYS A 49 -11.18 -0.54 29.64
CA LYS A 49 -9.90 0.11 29.29
C LYS A 49 -8.72 -0.53 30.01
N ARG A 50 -8.89 -0.85 31.29
CA ARG A 50 -7.86 -1.52 32.07
C ARG A 50 -7.68 -2.97 31.64
N PHE A 51 -8.78 -3.70 31.42
CA PHE A 51 -8.74 -5.09 30.91
C PHE A 51 -7.98 -5.20 29.58
N PHE A 52 -8.14 -4.23 28.68
CA PHE A 52 -7.44 -4.21 27.38
C PHE A 52 -6.08 -3.49 27.40
N SER A 53 -5.59 -3.07 28.57
CA SER A 53 -4.26 -2.45 28.72
C SER A 53 -3.17 -3.50 28.97
N THR A 54 -1.92 -3.05 28.93
CA THR A 54 -0.74 -3.83 29.33
C THR A 54 -0.56 -3.93 30.85
N GLU A 55 -1.45 -3.31 31.64
CA GLU A 55 -1.41 -3.44 33.09
C GLU A 55 -1.87 -4.84 33.55
N PRO A 56 -1.30 -5.37 34.65
CA PRO A 56 -1.74 -6.64 35.24
C PRO A 56 -3.22 -6.60 35.59
N TRP A 57 -3.93 -7.69 35.29
CA TRP A 57 -5.33 -7.88 35.68
C TRP A 57 -5.42 -8.97 36.70
N ASN A 58 -5.72 -8.56 37.92
CA ASN A 58 -5.77 -9.48 39.05
C ASN A 58 -7.21 -9.88 39.37
N GLU A 59 -7.34 -10.70 40.40
CA GLU A 59 -8.64 -11.19 40.85
C GLU A 59 -9.55 -10.07 41.38
N ALA A 60 -8.99 -9.04 42.03
CA ALA A 60 -9.75 -7.90 42.52
C ALA A 60 -10.35 -7.05 41.37
N ASP A 61 -9.64 -6.94 40.24
CA ASP A 61 -10.16 -6.29 39.04
C ASP A 61 -11.34 -7.10 38.44
N THR A 62 -11.23 -8.42 38.47
CA THR A 62 -12.31 -9.34 38.06
C THR A 62 -13.53 -9.21 38.98
N ASP A 63 -13.32 -9.13 40.30
CA ASP A 63 -14.40 -8.97 41.29
C ASP A 63 -15.11 -7.63 41.14
N ALA A 64 -14.36 -6.55 40.96
CA ALA A 64 -14.93 -5.22 40.74
C ALA A 64 -15.80 -5.17 39.46
N LEU A 65 -15.36 -5.82 38.38
CA LEU A 65 -16.14 -5.95 37.16
C LEU A 65 -17.41 -6.79 37.36
N SER A 66 -17.30 -7.87 38.16
CA SER A 66 -18.42 -8.73 38.49
C SER A 66 -19.48 -8.05 39.35
N GLU A 67 -19.09 -7.36 40.42
CA GLU A 67 -20.01 -6.58 41.28
C GLU A 67 -20.75 -5.48 40.51
N LEU A 68 -20.09 -4.92 39.49
CA LEU A 68 -20.69 -3.94 38.61
C LEU A 68 -21.79 -4.54 37.73
N ILE A 69 -21.54 -5.72 37.12
CA ILE A 69 -22.39 -6.27 36.05
C ILE A 69 -23.46 -7.23 36.58
N VAL A 70 -23.13 -8.14 37.49
CA VAL A 70 -24.02 -9.24 37.91
C VAL A 70 -25.39 -8.78 38.41
N PRO A 71 -25.52 -7.70 39.21
CA PRO A 71 -26.83 -7.24 39.67
C PRO A 71 -27.71 -6.64 38.57
N ARG A 72 -27.14 -6.36 37.39
CA ARG A 72 -27.70 -5.48 36.36
C ARG A 72 -27.89 -6.16 35.01
N LEU A 73 -27.29 -7.33 34.80
CA LEU A 73 -27.42 -8.13 33.60
C LEU A 73 -28.18 -9.41 33.92
N ALA A 74 -29.21 -9.73 33.15
CA ALA A 74 -30.10 -10.88 33.41
C ALA A 74 -29.42 -12.26 33.25
N GLY A 75 -28.15 -12.29 32.83
CA GLY A 75 -27.38 -13.49 32.49
C GLY A 75 -27.02 -13.53 31.00
N GLY A 76 -26.27 -14.56 30.63
CA GLY A 76 -25.81 -14.80 29.26
C GLY A 76 -24.34 -15.17 29.21
N TRP A 77 -23.98 -15.94 28.18
CA TRP A 77 -22.62 -16.33 27.87
C TRP A 77 -22.39 -16.14 26.38
N TRP A 78 -21.42 -15.31 26.03
CA TRP A 78 -21.09 -14.97 24.66
C TRP A 78 -19.66 -15.38 24.36
N GLU A 79 -19.47 -15.94 23.18
CA GLU A 79 -18.15 -16.26 22.61
C GLU A 79 -18.11 -15.60 21.23
N HIS A 80 -17.15 -14.70 21.03
CA HIS A 80 -16.96 -13.98 19.77
C HIS A 80 -15.59 -14.27 19.19
N ASP A 81 -15.55 -14.67 17.92
CA ASP A 81 -14.32 -14.78 17.17
C ASP A 81 -13.81 -13.38 16.81
N LEU A 82 -12.61 -13.04 17.30
CA LEU A 82 -11.93 -11.78 16.97
C LEU A 82 -11.05 -11.92 15.72
N GLY A 83 -10.96 -13.12 15.13
CA GLY A 83 -10.09 -13.48 14.02
C GLY A 83 -8.75 -14.06 14.48
N ALA A 84 -8.03 -14.67 13.53
CA ALA A 84 -6.68 -15.22 13.73
C ALA A 84 -6.56 -16.21 14.91
N GLY A 85 -7.62 -17.01 15.14
CA GLY A 85 -7.68 -18.05 16.16
C GLY A 85 -7.90 -17.52 17.59
N ILE A 86 -8.37 -16.28 17.73
CA ILE A 86 -8.61 -15.63 19.02
C ILE A 86 -10.11 -15.52 19.26
N THR A 87 -10.54 -15.98 20.42
CA THR A 87 -11.93 -15.92 20.86
C THR A 87 -12.02 -15.12 22.15
N LEU A 88 -12.87 -14.10 22.15
CA LEU A 88 -13.28 -13.37 23.34
C LEU A 88 -14.48 -14.06 23.94
N ALA A 89 -14.40 -14.41 25.23
CA ALA A 89 -15.50 -15.06 25.93
C ALA A 89 -15.84 -14.28 27.20
N TYR A 90 -17.13 -14.04 27.42
CA TYR A 90 -17.60 -13.37 28.61
C TYR A 90 -19.04 -13.69 28.94
N GLY A 91 -19.40 -13.49 30.20
CA GLY A 91 -20.76 -13.72 30.67
C GLY A 91 -20.82 -14.04 32.15
N ILE A 92 -22.02 -14.34 32.64
CA ILE A 92 -22.23 -14.70 34.04
C ILE A 92 -22.15 -16.22 34.20
N ARG A 93 -21.23 -16.71 35.03
CA ARG A 93 -21.08 -18.10 35.44
C ARG A 93 -20.95 -18.19 36.96
N ASP A 94 -21.69 -19.12 37.56
CA ASP A 94 -21.70 -19.34 39.02
C ASP A 94 -21.90 -18.05 39.85
N GLY A 95 -22.71 -17.11 39.33
CA GLY A 95 -22.99 -15.82 39.98
C GLY A 95 -21.89 -14.78 39.85
N ARG A 96 -20.83 -15.04 39.06
CA ARG A 96 -19.72 -14.12 38.78
C ARG A 96 -19.72 -13.74 37.30
N PHE A 97 -19.50 -12.47 36.99
CA PHE A 97 -19.19 -12.10 35.61
C PHE A 97 -17.73 -12.42 35.33
N GLU A 98 -17.50 -13.22 34.30
CA GLU A 98 -16.17 -13.56 33.85
C GLU A 98 -15.93 -13.04 32.44
N LEU A 99 -14.68 -12.65 32.17
CA LEU A 99 -14.21 -12.11 30.90
C LEU A 99 -12.80 -12.63 30.70
N TRP A 100 -12.57 -13.33 29.60
CA TRP A 100 -11.24 -13.80 29.23
C TRP A 100 -11.12 -13.96 27.72
N VAL A 101 -9.88 -14.19 27.29
CA VAL A 101 -9.57 -14.49 25.90
C VAL A 101 -8.94 -15.86 25.81
N THR A 102 -9.48 -16.70 24.93
CA THR A 102 -8.92 -17.99 24.59
C THR A 102 -8.38 -17.96 23.17
N GLY A 103 -7.29 -18.69 22.93
CA GLY A 103 -6.58 -18.70 21.66
C GLY A 103 -5.13 -19.03 21.97
N ALA A 104 -4.46 -19.76 21.09
CA ALA A 104 -3.14 -20.27 21.39
C ALA A 104 -2.16 -19.12 21.68
N ALA A 105 -1.52 -19.16 22.86
CA ALA A 105 -0.23 -18.52 23.13
C ALA A 105 0.93 -19.27 22.42
N THR A 106 0.61 -20.19 21.52
CA THR A 106 1.53 -20.56 20.46
C THR A 106 1.53 -19.36 19.52
N PRO A 107 2.68 -18.75 19.22
CA PRO A 107 2.77 -17.94 18.03
C PRO A 107 2.49 -18.94 16.91
N VAL A 108 1.24 -19.04 16.49
CA VAL A 108 0.96 -19.38 15.11
C VAL A 108 1.47 -18.16 14.40
N VAL A 109 2.79 -18.22 14.15
CA VAL A 109 3.55 -17.36 13.27
C VAL A 109 2.66 -17.27 12.07
N SER A 110 2.02 -16.12 11.99
CA SER A 110 1.19 -15.78 10.87
C SER A 110 2.06 -16.04 9.65
N ILE A 111 1.51 -16.53 8.54
CA ILE A 111 2.33 -16.67 7.33
C ILE A 111 3.05 -15.34 7.00
N PHE A 112 2.50 -14.22 7.50
CA PHE A 112 3.03 -12.86 7.54
C PHE A 112 4.29 -12.65 8.41
N ASP A 113 4.44 -13.31 9.56
CA ASP A 113 5.66 -13.25 10.38
C ASP A 113 6.79 -14.08 9.72
N ARG A 114 6.45 -15.12 8.95
CA ARG A 114 7.40 -15.89 8.13
C ARG A 114 7.85 -15.16 6.86
N VAL A 115 7.10 -14.16 6.43
CA VAL A 115 7.26 -13.42 5.17
C VAL A 115 8.25 -12.25 5.33
N PHE A 116 8.38 -11.69 6.53
CA PHE A 116 9.35 -10.60 6.78
C PHE A 116 10.55 -11.02 7.63
N ASP A 117 10.51 -12.18 8.31
CA ASP A 117 11.65 -12.80 8.99
C ASP A 117 12.18 -14.05 8.25
N GLY A 118 11.87 -14.21 6.96
CA GLY A 118 12.35 -15.29 6.11
C GLY A 118 13.73 -15.00 5.47
N PRO A 119 14.37 -15.97 4.81
CA PRO A 119 15.65 -15.75 4.09
C PRO A 119 15.51 -14.79 2.89
N VAL A 120 14.26 -14.45 2.53
CA VAL A 120 13.94 -13.50 1.48
C VAL A 120 13.18 -12.30 2.05
N ILE A 121 13.71 -11.10 1.86
CA ILE A 121 13.12 -9.85 2.35
C ILE A 121 12.53 -9.07 1.16
N PRO A 122 11.21 -8.82 1.11
CA PRO A 122 10.63 -7.97 0.08
C PRO A 122 10.93 -6.49 0.36
N GLU A 123 11.31 -5.77 -0.69
CA GLU A 123 11.60 -4.35 -0.71
C GLU A 123 10.77 -3.67 -1.80
N ALA A 124 10.16 -2.53 -1.48
CA ALA A 124 9.52 -1.70 -2.48
C ALA A 124 10.58 -1.14 -3.44
N THR A 125 10.30 -1.18 -4.74
CA THR A 125 11.11 -0.45 -5.71
C THR A 125 10.47 0.90 -6.03
N PRO A 126 11.22 1.87 -6.58
CA PRO A 126 10.64 3.13 -7.08
C PRO A 126 9.58 2.93 -8.18
N HIS A 127 9.44 1.71 -8.72
CA HIS A 127 8.48 1.37 -9.75
C HIS A 127 7.27 0.64 -9.10
N PRO A 128 6.05 1.19 -9.17
CA PRO A 128 4.89 0.72 -8.37
C PRO A 128 4.40 -0.68 -8.76
N ARG A 129 4.91 -1.21 -9.86
CA ARG A 129 4.59 -2.54 -10.39
C ARG A 129 5.75 -3.53 -10.23
N LYS A 130 6.79 -3.18 -9.49
CA LYS A 130 7.94 -4.06 -9.25
C LYS A 130 8.21 -4.19 -7.77
N VAL A 131 8.32 -5.43 -7.33
CA VAL A 131 8.75 -5.79 -5.98
C VAL A 131 10.15 -6.35 -6.10
N LYS A 132 11.07 -5.86 -5.26
CA LYS A 132 12.40 -6.45 -5.10
C LYS A 132 12.33 -7.44 -3.93
N PHE A 133 13.07 -8.52 -4.03
CA PHE A 133 13.19 -9.55 -3.02
C PHE A 133 14.68 -9.78 -2.79
N THR A 134 15.19 -9.38 -1.64
CA THR A 134 16.58 -9.65 -1.23
C THR A 134 16.64 -11.10 -0.79
N THR A 135 17.41 -11.95 -1.47
CA THR A 135 17.31 -13.42 -1.34
C THR A 135 18.44 -14.07 -0.53
N GLY A 136 19.41 -13.27 -0.08
CA GLY A 136 20.71 -13.76 0.36
C GLY A 136 21.61 -14.12 -0.83
N GLY A 137 22.88 -14.39 -0.56
CA GLY A 137 23.90 -14.68 -1.58
C GLY A 137 24.98 -13.60 -1.73
N THR A 138 25.85 -13.76 -2.74
CA THR A 138 26.94 -12.81 -3.05
C THR A 138 26.50 -11.86 -4.16
N PRO A 139 26.64 -10.53 -3.99
CA PRO A 139 26.25 -9.56 -5.01
C PRO A 139 26.88 -9.83 -6.38
N ALA A 140 26.06 -9.89 -7.42
CA ALA A 140 26.47 -10.11 -8.81
C ALA A 140 25.54 -9.38 -9.80
N PRO A 141 25.99 -9.05 -11.02
CA PRO A 141 25.16 -8.37 -12.01
C PRO A 141 23.86 -9.11 -12.32
N GLY A 142 22.76 -8.38 -12.43
CA GLY A 142 21.44 -8.92 -12.71
C GLY A 142 21.21 -9.25 -14.20
N VAL A 143 20.52 -10.35 -14.46
CA VAL A 143 20.04 -10.73 -15.79
C VAL A 143 18.53 -10.47 -15.88
N TRP A 144 18.12 -9.72 -16.89
CA TRP A 144 16.71 -9.41 -17.15
C TRP A 144 16.07 -10.46 -18.06
N HIS A 145 14.87 -10.87 -17.70
CA HIS A 145 14.00 -11.70 -18.51
C HIS A 145 12.64 -11.02 -18.64
N ARG A 146 12.14 -10.87 -19.88
CA ARG A 146 10.79 -10.39 -20.13
C ARG A 146 9.93 -11.53 -20.62
N ARG A 147 8.63 -11.49 -20.32
CA ARG A 147 7.68 -12.49 -20.80
C ARG A 147 7.63 -12.60 -22.33
N SER A 148 7.93 -11.51 -23.03
CA SER A 148 8.00 -11.45 -24.50
C SER A 148 9.24 -12.12 -25.11
N ASP A 149 10.25 -12.44 -24.29
CA ASP A 149 11.51 -12.99 -24.78
C ASP A 149 11.38 -14.49 -25.07
N ARG A 150 12.39 -15.06 -25.75
CA ARG A 150 12.51 -16.52 -25.87
C ARG A 150 12.54 -17.12 -24.45
N GLN A 151 11.85 -18.26 -24.27
CA GLN A 151 11.74 -18.93 -22.98
C GLN A 151 13.13 -19.05 -22.31
N PRO A 152 13.30 -18.53 -21.08
CA PRO A 152 14.60 -18.45 -20.43
C PRO A 152 15.11 -19.85 -20.05
N ASP A 153 16.42 -20.08 -20.12
CA ASP A 153 17.02 -21.38 -19.73
C ASP A 153 16.93 -21.64 -18.22
N ASP A 154 16.81 -20.59 -17.40
CA ASP A 154 16.65 -20.69 -15.95
C ASP A 154 15.24 -21.21 -15.60
N VAL A 155 15.18 -22.47 -15.14
CA VAL A 155 13.94 -23.15 -14.73
C VAL A 155 13.21 -22.41 -13.61
N ARG A 156 13.92 -21.69 -12.73
CA ARG A 156 13.31 -20.88 -11.67
C ARG A 156 12.57 -19.71 -12.26
N VAL A 157 13.15 -19.02 -13.25
CA VAL A 157 12.50 -17.91 -13.95
C VAL A 157 11.30 -18.41 -14.77
N GLN A 158 11.40 -19.58 -15.41
CA GLN A 158 10.26 -20.21 -16.07
C GLN A 158 9.09 -20.46 -15.10
N ARG A 159 9.40 -20.90 -13.88
CA ARG A 159 8.39 -21.16 -12.83
C ARG A 159 7.73 -19.86 -12.36
N VAL A 160 8.48 -18.78 -12.21
CA VAL A 160 7.91 -17.45 -11.90
C VAL A 160 7.01 -16.94 -13.03
N PHE A 161 7.37 -17.15 -14.29
CA PHE A 161 6.51 -16.77 -15.43
C PHE A 161 5.23 -17.62 -15.59
N ALA A 162 5.13 -18.77 -14.92
CA ALA A 162 3.89 -19.53 -14.88
C ALA A 162 2.75 -18.75 -14.18
N GLU A 163 3.08 -17.77 -13.34
CA GLU A 163 2.13 -16.83 -12.75
C GLU A 163 1.66 -15.82 -13.82
N PRO A 164 0.37 -15.82 -14.22
CA PRO A 164 -0.08 -15.12 -15.43
C PRO A 164 0.05 -13.60 -15.36
N TYR A 165 0.19 -13.02 -14.17
CA TYR A 165 0.31 -11.58 -13.91
C TYR A 165 1.76 -11.07 -13.95
N VAL A 166 2.78 -11.93 -14.01
CA VAL A 166 4.19 -11.50 -14.00
C VAL A 166 4.66 -11.05 -15.39
N THR A 167 5.12 -9.80 -15.51
CA THR A 167 5.55 -9.21 -16.80
C THR A 167 7.03 -9.39 -17.10
N ASP A 168 7.87 -9.27 -16.08
CA ASP A 168 9.32 -9.31 -16.17
C ASP A 168 9.95 -9.76 -14.85
N VAL A 169 11.11 -10.39 -14.93
CA VAL A 169 11.88 -10.86 -13.77
C VAL A 169 13.35 -10.46 -13.99
N MET A 170 13.99 -9.89 -12.98
CA MET A 170 15.44 -9.71 -12.95
C MET A 170 16.03 -10.58 -11.85
N VAL A 171 17.03 -11.40 -12.17
CA VAL A 171 17.74 -12.24 -11.19
C VAL A 171 19.17 -11.71 -11.05
N ALA A 172 19.53 -11.26 -9.86
CA ALA A 172 20.88 -10.88 -9.45
C ALA A 172 21.44 -11.90 -8.44
N GLY A 173 22.71 -11.76 -8.06
CA GLY A 173 23.37 -12.71 -7.16
C GLY A 173 22.82 -12.74 -5.73
N ASP A 174 22.22 -11.63 -5.28
CA ASP A 174 21.75 -11.39 -3.92
C ASP A 174 20.28 -10.91 -3.83
N PHE A 175 19.62 -10.73 -4.98
CA PHE A 175 18.22 -10.33 -5.02
C PHE A 175 17.53 -10.67 -6.35
N VAL A 176 16.19 -10.67 -6.32
CA VAL A 176 15.32 -10.84 -7.49
C VAL A 176 14.34 -9.67 -7.56
N THR A 177 14.01 -9.18 -8.77
CA THR A 177 12.93 -8.21 -8.97
C THR A 177 11.83 -8.84 -9.82
N VAL A 178 10.56 -8.68 -9.43
CA VAL A 178 9.41 -9.21 -10.16
C VAL A 178 8.46 -8.07 -10.53
N GLY A 179 8.15 -7.94 -11.83
CA GLY A 179 7.18 -7.00 -12.38
C GLY A 179 5.77 -7.59 -12.51
N ILE A 180 4.73 -6.80 -12.21
CA ILE A 180 3.32 -7.23 -12.15
C ILE A 180 2.44 -6.41 -13.13
N GLY A 181 1.48 -7.07 -13.76
CA GLY A 181 0.49 -6.52 -14.70
C GLY A 181 -0.49 -5.50 -14.08
N ALA A 182 -0.97 -4.53 -14.89
CA ALA A 182 -1.69 -3.32 -14.48
C ALA A 182 -3.08 -3.53 -13.85
N LYS A 183 -3.54 -4.77 -13.70
CA LYS A 183 -4.93 -5.08 -13.29
C LYS A 183 -5.02 -5.68 -11.89
N GLU A 184 -3.91 -5.94 -11.22
CA GLU A 184 -3.89 -6.59 -9.92
C GLU A 184 -3.05 -5.77 -8.92
N PRO A 185 -3.60 -5.39 -7.75
CA PRO A 185 -2.81 -4.75 -6.69
C PRO A 185 -1.69 -5.71 -6.26
N TRP A 186 -0.45 -5.24 -6.26
CA TRP A 186 0.72 -6.07 -5.91
C TRP A 186 0.62 -6.59 -4.47
N GLU A 187 -0.06 -5.85 -3.60
CA GLU A 187 -0.34 -6.19 -2.19
C GLU A 187 -1.16 -7.48 -2.08
N ARG A 188 -2.06 -7.76 -3.04
CA ARG A 188 -2.84 -9.01 -3.09
C ARG A 188 -2.05 -10.19 -3.64
N ARG A 189 -0.88 -9.94 -4.23
CA ARG A 189 0.01 -10.93 -4.85
C ARG A 189 1.36 -11.05 -4.16
N LEU A 190 1.64 -10.21 -3.18
CA LEU A 190 2.88 -10.19 -2.44
C LEU A 190 3.11 -11.53 -1.73
N GLU A 191 2.08 -12.07 -1.08
CA GLU A 191 2.14 -13.37 -0.40
C GLU A 191 2.49 -14.54 -1.33
N PRO A 192 1.76 -14.80 -2.44
CA PRO A 192 2.10 -15.89 -3.34
C PRO A 192 3.44 -15.67 -4.05
N LEU A 193 3.79 -14.43 -4.40
CA LEU A 193 5.09 -14.13 -5.03
C LEU A 193 6.25 -14.34 -4.07
N LEU A 194 6.11 -13.90 -2.82
CA LEU A 194 7.16 -14.06 -1.83
C LEU A 194 7.37 -15.54 -1.46
N ALA A 195 6.30 -16.32 -1.33
CA ALA A 195 6.40 -17.76 -1.13
C ALA A 195 7.14 -18.43 -2.29
N LEU A 196 6.79 -18.06 -3.53
CA LEU A 196 7.42 -18.57 -4.75
C LEU A 196 8.90 -18.16 -4.86
N VAL A 197 9.24 -16.91 -4.57
CA VAL A 197 10.62 -16.42 -4.61
C VAL A 197 11.46 -17.04 -3.50
N THR A 198 10.88 -17.24 -2.32
CA THR A 198 11.53 -17.94 -1.20
C THR A 198 11.84 -19.39 -1.55
N GLU A 199 10.90 -20.11 -2.17
CA GLU A 199 11.13 -21.49 -2.63
C GLU A 199 12.27 -21.60 -3.66
N LEU A 200 12.34 -20.63 -4.57
CA LEU A 200 13.19 -20.73 -5.75
C LEU A 200 14.57 -20.07 -5.61
N PHE A 201 14.69 -19.03 -4.79
CA PHE A 201 15.88 -18.15 -4.80
C PHE A 201 16.52 -17.93 -3.43
N ALA A 202 15.90 -18.36 -2.32
CA ALA A 202 16.49 -18.20 -1.00
C ALA A 202 17.86 -18.89 -0.89
N ASP A 203 18.87 -18.17 -0.40
CA ASP A 203 20.16 -18.75 -0.02
C ASP A 203 20.00 -19.54 1.30
N PRO A 204 20.27 -20.86 1.30
CA PRO A 204 20.12 -21.70 2.49
C PRO A 204 21.08 -21.33 3.64
N ASP A 205 22.17 -20.60 3.36
CA ASP A 205 23.20 -20.24 4.34
C ASP A 205 23.11 -18.78 4.82
N ALA A 206 22.08 -18.02 4.40
CA ALA A 206 21.91 -16.62 4.77
C ALA A 206 21.53 -16.44 6.26
N VAL A 207 22.28 -15.62 6.99
CA VAL A 207 22.02 -15.29 8.40
C VAL A 207 20.82 -14.34 8.50
N GLN A 208 19.81 -14.71 9.30
CA GLN A 208 18.66 -13.87 9.62
C GLN A 208 19.10 -12.56 10.27
N VAL A 209 18.80 -11.43 9.63
CA VAL A 209 18.95 -10.09 10.21
C VAL A 209 17.56 -9.58 10.59
N ALA A 210 17.27 -9.53 11.88
CA ALA A 210 16.06 -8.91 12.39
C ALA A 210 16.06 -7.43 12.01
N SER A 211 15.01 -6.97 11.31
CA SER A 211 14.80 -5.57 11.04
C SER A 211 14.52 -4.82 12.35
N GLU A 212 15.35 -3.82 12.70
CA GLU A 212 15.10 -2.91 13.83
C GLU A 212 13.83 -2.04 13.65
N ARG A 213 13.23 -2.07 12.45
CA ARG A 213 12.06 -1.28 12.10
C ARG A 213 10.78 -2.10 12.15
N THR A 214 9.83 -1.64 12.95
CA THR A 214 8.48 -2.17 13.02
C THR A 214 7.56 -1.51 11.98
N ARG A 215 6.52 -2.25 11.54
CA ARG A 215 5.45 -1.74 10.67
C ARG A 215 4.85 -0.45 11.23
N ASP A 216 4.64 -0.37 12.54
CA ASP A 216 4.09 0.82 13.18
C ASP A 216 5.07 1.99 13.21
N GLY A 217 6.38 1.74 13.27
CA GLY A 217 7.39 2.78 13.05
C GLY A 217 7.30 3.38 11.64
N LEU A 218 7.12 2.53 10.63
CA LEU A 218 6.89 2.93 9.23
C LEU A 218 5.54 3.63 9.02
N LEU A 219 4.46 3.15 9.65
CA LEU A 219 3.12 3.72 9.54
C LEU A 219 2.94 5.01 10.37
N ALA A 220 3.62 5.14 11.52
CA ALA A 220 3.58 6.32 12.39
C ALA A 220 4.40 7.48 11.83
N GLU A 221 5.57 7.21 11.22
CA GLU A 221 6.31 8.22 10.45
C GLU A 221 5.48 8.72 9.27
N ALA A 222 4.76 7.82 8.60
CA ALA A 222 3.84 8.20 7.56
C ALA A 222 2.69 9.10 8.12
N ARG A 223 2.20 8.90 9.35
CA ARG A 223 0.92 9.50 9.84
C ARG A 223 1.02 10.97 10.24
N SER A 224 2.22 11.53 10.36
CA SER A 224 2.39 12.79 11.11
C SER A 224 2.68 14.05 10.29
N ARG A 225 2.64 14.06 8.95
CA ARG A 225 2.81 15.31 8.17
C ARG A 225 2.00 15.30 6.87
N SER A 226 1.18 16.35 6.69
CA SER A 226 0.21 16.61 5.59
C SER A 226 -1.21 16.08 5.85
N GLU A 227 -2.23 16.93 5.65
CA GLU A 227 -3.66 16.56 5.67
C GLU A 227 -4.01 15.55 4.55
N HIS A 228 -3.16 15.45 3.52
CA HIS A 228 -3.21 14.43 2.48
C HIS A 228 -1.85 13.73 2.40
N ARG A 229 -1.76 12.45 2.73
CA ARG A 229 -0.53 11.71 2.43
C ARG A 229 -0.48 11.37 0.94
N PRO A 230 0.63 11.63 0.23
CA PRO A 230 0.77 11.22 -1.16
C PRO A 230 0.47 9.73 -1.35
N GLU A 231 0.83 8.89 -0.37
CA GLU A 231 0.62 7.45 -0.42
C GLU A 231 -0.87 7.05 -0.32
N GLU A 232 -1.70 7.86 0.33
CA GLU A 232 -3.15 7.60 0.48
C GLU A 232 -3.92 8.02 -0.78
N LEU A 233 -3.45 9.04 -1.49
CA LEU A 233 -4.08 9.51 -2.73
C LEU A 233 -4.04 8.47 -3.85
N HIS A 234 -3.00 7.62 -3.88
CA HIS A 234 -2.89 6.51 -4.84
C HIS A 234 -3.96 5.43 -4.69
N LEU A 235 -4.71 5.43 -3.57
CA LEU A 235 -5.76 4.46 -3.29
C LEU A 235 -7.16 4.96 -3.68
N LEU A 236 -7.26 6.24 -4.05
CA LEU A 236 -8.54 6.89 -4.39
C LEU A 236 -8.95 6.53 -5.82
N ASP A 237 -10.24 6.26 -6.01
CA ASP A 237 -10.80 6.04 -7.35
C ASP A 237 -11.16 7.40 -7.98
N PRO A 238 -10.47 7.86 -9.04
CA PRO A 238 -10.77 9.15 -9.66
C PRO A 238 -12.16 9.21 -10.31
N ASP A 239 -12.82 8.07 -10.53
CA ASP A 239 -14.16 8.01 -11.08
C ASP A 239 -15.25 8.05 -9.99
N ASP A 240 -14.92 7.75 -8.73
CA ASP A 240 -15.82 7.97 -7.59
C ASP A 240 -15.94 9.47 -7.28
N PRO A 241 -17.14 10.04 -7.10
CA PRO A 241 -17.31 11.48 -6.90
C PRO A 241 -16.64 12.05 -5.64
N ASP A 242 -16.65 11.31 -4.54
CA ASP A 242 -16.10 11.79 -3.26
C ASP A 242 -14.57 11.73 -3.30
N ASP A 243 -14.03 10.62 -3.81
CA ASP A 243 -12.59 10.46 -4.02
C ASP A 243 -12.04 11.46 -5.05
N ARG A 244 -12.76 11.69 -6.15
CA ARG A 244 -12.42 12.73 -7.13
C ARG A 244 -12.37 14.11 -6.52
N SER A 245 -13.34 14.47 -5.66
CA SER A 245 -13.31 15.76 -4.97
C SER A 245 -12.04 15.92 -4.14
N ARG A 246 -11.64 14.87 -3.41
CA ARG A 246 -10.43 14.87 -2.57
C ARG A 246 -9.16 14.97 -3.41
N LEU A 247 -9.12 14.29 -4.55
CA LEU A 247 -8.01 14.38 -5.50
C LEU A 247 -7.89 15.78 -6.12
N LEU A 248 -9.01 16.41 -6.46
CA LEU A 248 -9.02 17.79 -6.98
C LEU A 248 -8.54 18.79 -5.93
N ASP A 249 -8.93 18.64 -4.67
CA ASP A 249 -8.43 19.47 -3.58
C ASP A 249 -6.91 19.29 -3.38
N ALA A 250 -6.42 18.04 -3.51
CA ALA A 250 -5.01 17.72 -3.39
C ALA A 250 -4.12 18.30 -4.51
N LEU A 251 -4.69 18.76 -5.64
CA LEU A 251 -3.96 19.49 -6.66
C LEU A 251 -3.46 20.86 -6.19
N GLU A 252 -4.03 21.42 -5.12
CA GLU A 252 -3.65 22.73 -4.56
C GLU A 252 -2.82 22.59 -3.27
N ASP A 253 -2.41 21.37 -2.91
CA ASP A 253 -1.69 21.12 -1.65
C ASP A 253 -0.30 21.79 -1.64
N SER A 254 0.12 22.25 -0.48
CA SER A 254 1.45 22.84 -0.28
C SER A 254 2.60 21.87 -0.56
N ASP A 255 2.41 20.57 -0.32
CA ASP A 255 3.40 19.53 -0.55
C ASP A 255 3.42 19.11 -2.02
N VAL A 256 4.56 19.33 -2.67
CA VAL A 256 4.83 18.94 -4.07
C VAL A 256 4.54 17.45 -4.32
N ARG A 257 4.77 16.59 -3.33
CA ARG A 257 4.54 15.14 -3.46
C ARG A 257 3.05 14.83 -3.56
N VAL A 258 2.22 15.55 -2.81
CA VAL A 258 0.76 15.39 -2.79
C VAL A 258 0.19 15.81 -4.15
N ARG A 259 0.52 17.02 -4.61
CA ARG A 259 0.08 17.50 -5.93
C ARG A 259 0.48 16.57 -7.07
N ARG A 260 1.72 16.08 -7.04
CA ARG A 260 2.23 15.12 -8.03
C ARG A 260 1.39 13.85 -8.08
N VAL A 261 1.05 13.29 -6.92
CA VAL A 261 0.22 12.07 -6.87
C VAL A 261 -1.20 12.36 -7.33
N ALA A 262 -1.79 13.47 -6.89
CA ALA A 262 -3.13 13.87 -7.31
C ALA A 262 -3.23 13.97 -8.85
N VAL A 263 -2.24 14.61 -9.49
CA VAL A 263 -2.14 14.66 -10.96
C VAL A 263 -2.07 13.27 -11.58
N ALA A 264 -1.20 12.39 -11.05
CA ALA A 264 -1.03 11.04 -11.58
C ALA A 264 -2.32 10.22 -11.49
N VAL A 265 -3.01 10.27 -10.35
CA VAL A 265 -4.22 9.47 -10.09
C VAL A 265 -5.41 10.00 -10.89
N LEU A 266 -5.60 11.32 -10.97
CA LEU A 266 -6.67 11.89 -11.79
C LEU A 266 -6.50 11.58 -13.29
N LEU A 267 -5.25 11.39 -13.76
CA LEU A 267 -4.97 10.97 -15.13
C LEU A 267 -5.32 9.50 -15.42
N GLU A 268 -5.66 8.71 -14.40
CA GLU A 268 -6.17 7.34 -14.54
C GLU A 268 -7.70 7.29 -14.67
N SER A 269 -8.41 8.42 -14.51
CA SER A 269 -9.86 8.50 -14.67
C SER A 269 -10.31 7.98 -16.03
N ARG A 270 -11.50 7.39 -16.11
CA ARG A 270 -12.14 7.03 -17.39
C ARG A 270 -12.73 8.24 -18.10
N ASP A 271 -12.99 9.33 -17.37
CA ASP A 271 -13.49 10.58 -17.91
C ASP A 271 -12.35 11.41 -18.55
N GLY A 272 -12.45 11.65 -19.85
CA GLY A 272 -11.45 12.42 -20.60
C GLY A 272 -11.34 13.87 -20.16
N ASP A 273 -12.43 14.48 -19.69
CA ASP A 273 -12.41 15.87 -19.23
C ASP A 273 -11.68 15.99 -17.89
N VAL A 274 -11.84 15.00 -16.99
CA VAL A 274 -11.10 14.92 -15.72
C VAL A 274 -9.61 14.75 -15.98
N ARG A 275 -9.24 13.83 -16.88
CA ARG A 275 -7.85 13.65 -17.30
C ARG A 275 -7.28 14.95 -17.88
N HIS A 276 -8.03 15.63 -18.75
CA HIS A 276 -7.59 16.86 -19.40
C HIS A 276 -7.33 18.01 -18.41
N ASP A 277 -8.24 18.22 -17.46
CA ASP A 277 -8.09 19.25 -16.41
C ASP A 277 -6.87 18.95 -15.53
N ALA A 278 -6.71 17.71 -15.08
CA ALA A 278 -5.58 17.29 -14.26
C ALA A 278 -4.23 17.46 -14.96
N ALA A 279 -4.12 17.07 -16.24
CA ALA A 279 -2.91 17.27 -17.02
C ALA A 279 -2.58 18.76 -17.18
N THR A 280 -3.60 19.58 -17.46
CA THR A 280 -3.42 21.02 -17.70
C THR A 280 -2.94 21.74 -16.44
N ARG A 281 -3.55 21.45 -15.28
CA ARG A 281 -3.10 21.98 -13.99
C ARG A 281 -1.70 21.48 -13.63
N GLY A 282 -1.45 20.19 -13.80
CA GLY A 282 -0.14 19.59 -13.51
C GLY A 282 0.99 20.14 -14.39
N ALA A 283 0.72 20.38 -15.68
CA ALA A 283 1.68 20.97 -16.61
C ALA A 283 1.98 22.45 -16.31
N ALA A 284 1.11 23.14 -15.59
CA ALA A 284 1.32 24.52 -15.15
C ALA A 284 1.97 24.63 -13.76
N ASP A 285 2.25 23.51 -13.07
CA ASP A 285 2.75 23.52 -11.70
C ASP A 285 4.15 24.17 -11.58
N PRO A 286 4.41 24.97 -10.54
CA PRO A 286 5.74 25.55 -10.32
C PRO A 286 6.85 24.48 -10.12
N SER A 287 6.49 23.30 -9.62
CA SER A 287 7.41 22.19 -9.44
C SER A 287 7.60 21.41 -10.74
N ARG A 288 8.86 21.41 -11.21
CA ARG A 288 9.35 20.56 -12.30
C ARG A 288 8.88 19.09 -12.18
N VAL A 289 8.88 18.51 -10.98
CA VAL A 289 8.53 17.09 -10.80
C VAL A 289 7.05 16.84 -11.08
N VAL A 290 6.17 17.78 -10.72
CA VAL A 290 4.73 17.69 -10.99
C VAL A 290 4.46 17.86 -12.49
N ARG A 291 5.09 18.86 -13.12
CA ARG A 291 4.99 19.05 -14.58
C ARG A 291 5.43 17.82 -15.36
N ARG A 292 6.56 17.20 -14.97
CA ARG A 292 7.02 15.94 -15.58
C ARG A 292 5.97 14.85 -15.49
N THR A 293 5.38 14.66 -14.31
CA THR A 293 4.34 13.64 -14.09
C THR A 293 3.11 13.88 -14.97
N ALA A 294 2.65 15.13 -15.09
CA ALA A 294 1.53 15.48 -15.96
C ALA A 294 1.80 15.11 -17.43
N ILE A 295 2.99 15.46 -17.93
CA ILE A 295 3.39 15.21 -19.32
C ILE A 295 3.63 13.72 -19.58
N ASP A 296 4.26 13.00 -18.65
CA ASP A 296 4.46 11.55 -18.76
C ASP A 296 3.12 10.80 -18.81
N ALA A 297 2.25 11.05 -17.84
CA ALA A 297 0.99 10.33 -17.72
C ALA A 297 0.03 10.67 -18.87
N ALA A 298 -0.03 11.93 -19.31
CA ALA A 298 -0.80 12.29 -20.51
C ALA A 298 -0.24 11.60 -21.77
N ALA A 299 1.08 11.50 -21.91
CA ALA A 299 1.70 10.84 -23.07
C ALA A 299 1.38 9.34 -23.15
N ASP A 300 1.26 8.67 -22.00
CA ASP A 300 0.96 7.23 -21.94
C ASP A 300 -0.47 6.89 -22.41
N THR A 301 -1.36 7.90 -22.51
CA THR A 301 -2.72 7.73 -23.04
C THR A 301 -2.76 7.69 -24.58
N GLU A 302 -1.77 8.28 -25.24
CA GLU A 302 -1.71 8.46 -26.70
C GLU A 302 -2.99 9.13 -27.29
N GLU A 303 -3.66 9.98 -26.50
CA GLU A 303 -4.90 10.63 -26.95
C GLU A 303 -4.64 12.00 -27.62
N GLU A 304 -5.22 12.18 -28.80
CA GLU A 304 -5.09 13.40 -29.63
C GLU A 304 -5.52 14.69 -28.89
N HIS A 305 -6.46 14.58 -27.95
CA HIS A 305 -6.94 15.72 -27.19
C HIS A 305 -5.88 16.36 -26.26
N PHE A 306 -4.76 15.67 -25.99
CA PHE A 306 -3.60 16.24 -25.28
C PHE A 306 -2.61 16.98 -26.17
N ARG A 307 -2.82 17.05 -27.49
CA ARG A 307 -1.89 17.72 -28.42
C ARG A 307 -1.52 19.14 -28.00
N ALA A 308 -2.49 19.96 -27.63
CA ALA A 308 -2.26 21.34 -27.23
C ALA A 308 -1.36 21.45 -25.98
N LEU A 309 -1.50 20.50 -25.06
CA LEU A 309 -0.69 20.40 -23.86
C LEU A 309 0.77 20.03 -24.21
N PHE A 310 1.00 19.08 -25.11
CA PHE A 310 2.34 18.77 -25.60
C PHE A 310 2.95 19.95 -26.39
N GLU A 311 2.16 20.63 -27.22
CA GLU A 311 2.62 21.83 -27.94
C GLU A 311 3.08 22.96 -26.99
N GLY A 312 2.43 23.10 -25.83
CA GLY A 312 2.86 24.01 -24.77
C GLY A 312 4.15 23.57 -24.08
N ALA A 313 4.26 22.27 -23.80
CA ALA A 313 5.41 21.66 -23.12
C ALA A 313 6.73 21.73 -23.91
N LEU A 314 6.67 21.99 -25.22
CA LEU A 314 7.86 22.29 -26.04
C LEU A 314 8.63 23.54 -25.58
N GLY A 315 7.98 24.43 -24.82
CA GLY A 315 8.61 25.64 -24.26
C GLY A 315 9.07 25.51 -22.80
N ASP A 316 8.99 24.32 -22.19
CA ASP A 316 9.34 24.13 -20.78
C ASP A 316 10.84 24.35 -20.52
N ASP A 317 11.21 24.83 -19.33
CA ASP A 317 12.61 25.02 -18.95
C ASP A 317 13.37 23.68 -18.81
N ASP A 318 12.64 22.59 -18.54
CA ASP A 318 13.18 21.24 -18.43
C ASP A 318 13.30 20.54 -19.77
N ALA A 319 14.54 20.22 -20.15
CA ALA A 319 14.86 19.49 -21.37
C ALA A 319 14.15 18.13 -21.51
N TRP A 320 13.93 17.42 -20.41
CA TRP A 320 13.22 16.13 -20.47
C TRP A 320 11.74 16.33 -20.82
N ILE A 321 11.11 17.41 -20.33
CA ILE A 321 9.70 17.73 -20.64
C ILE A 321 9.59 18.06 -22.12
N ARG A 322 10.50 18.90 -22.63
CA ARG A 322 10.58 19.22 -24.07
C ARG A 322 10.79 17.97 -24.91
N TRP A 323 11.73 17.10 -24.52
CA TRP A 323 12.00 15.82 -25.20
C TRP A 323 10.77 14.92 -25.23
N LYS A 324 10.09 14.73 -24.09
CA LYS A 324 8.88 13.91 -23.99
C LYS A 324 7.76 14.50 -24.86
N ALA A 325 7.59 15.81 -24.87
CA ALA A 325 6.61 16.50 -25.72
C ALA A 325 6.87 16.28 -27.22
N VAL A 326 8.13 16.42 -27.68
CA VAL A 326 8.50 16.12 -29.08
C VAL A 326 8.15 14.68 -29.43
N ARG A 327 8.51 13.73 -28.56
CA ARG A 327 8.22 12.30 -28.76
C ARG A 327 6.72 12.03 -28.82
N SER A 328 5.92 12.60 -27.92
CA SER A 328 4.46 12.43 -27.89
C SER A 328 3.79 13.00 -29.13
N LEU A 329 4.21 14.20 -29.58
CA LEU A 329 3.73 14.79 -30.81
C LEU A 329 4.10 13.96 -32.05
N GLY A 330 5.28 13.34 -32.05
CA GLY A 330 5.66 12.38 -33.09
C GLY A 330 4.79 11.12 -33.09
N ALA A 331 4.48 10.57 -31.92
CA ALA A 331 3.60 9.40 -31.80
C ALA A 331 2.16 9.69 -32.26
N LEU A 332 1.65 10.89 -32.00
CA LEU A 332 0.35 11.36 -32.52
C LEU A 332 0.39 11.78 -34.01
N GLY A 333 1.57 11.84 -34.62
CA GLY A 333 1.82 12.48 -35.90
C GLY A 333 1.93 14.01 -35.78
N LEU A 334 2.88 14.62 -36.50
CA LEU A 334 3.24 16.02 -36.22
C LEU A 334 2.15 17.03 -36.57
N ALA A 335 1.36 16.80 -37.62
CA ALA A 335 0.20 17.61 -38.01
C ALA A 335 0.40 19.14 -37.80
N SER A 336 -0.42 19.77 -36.94
CA SER A 336 -0.33 21.22 -36.63
C SER A 336 0.94 21.63 -35.88
N SER A 337 1.63 20.66 -35.27
CA SER A 337 2.76 20.85 -34.36
C SER A 337 4.12 20.87 -35.08
N MET A 338 4.18 20.55 -36.38
CA MET A 338 5.41 20.44 -37.18
C MET A 338 6.34 21.65 -37.00
N ARG A 339 5.84 22.88 -37.25
CA ARG A 339 6.65 24.11 -37.12
C ARG A 339 7.16 24.35 -35.70
N ARG A 340 6.42 23.92 -34.67
CA ARG A 340 6.86 24.05 -33.27
C ARG A 340 7.99 23.06 -32.97
N VAL A 341 7.89 21.83 -33.46
CA VAL A 341 8.93 20.81 -33.30
C VAL A 341 10.21 21.18 -34.07
N GLU A 342 10.09 21.71 -35.29
CA GLU A 342 11.24 22.20 -36.06
C GLU A 342 12.02 23.30 -35.34
N ALA A 343 11.34 24.16 -34.57
CA ALA A 343 11.99 25.23 -33.81
C ALA A 343 12.93 24.72 -32.71
N LEU A 344 12.83 23.44 -32.31
CA LEU A 344 13.70 22.79 -31.33
C LEU A 344 14.91 22.09 -31.96
N ALA A 345 15.15 22.24 -33.28
CA ALA A 345 16.31 21.63 -33.95
C ALA A 345 17.66 22.06 -33.36
N ASP A 346 17.72 23.28 -32.81
CA ASP A 346 18.90 23.86 -32.15
C ASP A 346 18.75 23.92 -30.62
N ASP A 347 17.85 23.12 -30.02
CA ASP A 347 17.67 23.04 -28.56
C ASP A 347 19.02 22.83 -27.85
N PRO A 348 19.32 23.48 -26.71
CA PRO A 348 20.59 23.29 -26.01
C PRO A 348 20.84 21.82 -25.59
N ASP A 349 19.79 21.04 -25.34
CA ASP A 349 19.91 19.65 -24.92
C ASP A 349 20.00 18.68 -26.11
N PHE A 350 20.98 17.78 -26.04
CA PHE A 350 21.24 16.81 -27.11
C PHE A 350 20.10 15.81 -27.32
N GLN A 351 19.42 15.37 -26.25
CA GLN A 351 18.34 14.39 -26.36
C GLN A 351 17.13 14.99 -27.07
N VAL A 352 16.84 16.26 -26.79
CA VAL A 352 15.77 17.01 -27.49
C VAL A 352 16.09 17.11 -28.98
N ARG A 353 17.28 17.59 -29.34
CA ARG A 353 17.69 17.68 -30.77
C ARG A 353 17.65 16.32 -31.47
N PHE A 354 18.10 15.26 -30.80
CA PHE A 354 18.09 13.91 -31.34
C PHE A 354 16.66 13.42 -31.63
N GLU A 355 15.72 13.65 -30.69
CA GLU A 355 14.34 13.24 -30.88
C GLU A 355 13.66 14.07 -31.97
N VAL A 356 13.92 15.38 -32.06
CA VAL A 356 13.42 16.24 -33.15
C VAL A 356 13.87 15.67 -34.51
N ALA A 357 15.16 15.37 -34.67
CA ALA A 357 15.69 14.83 -35.91
C ALA A 357 15.12 13.44 -36.25
N LYS A 358 14.81 12.63 -35.24
CA LYS A 358 14.17 11.33 -35.41
C LYS A 358 12.72 11.49 -35.87
N VAL A 359 11.92 12.28 -35.16
CA VAL A 359 10.49 12.47 -35.44
C VAL A 359 10.28 13.12 -36.80
N LEU A 360 11.08 14.14 -37.18
CA LEU A 360 10.99 14.77 -38.51
C LEU A 360 11.37 13.82 -39.66
N ARG A 361 12.19 12.80 -39.40
CA ARG A 361 12.51 11.76 -40.39
C ARG A 361 11.38 10.74 -40.54
N GLU A 362 10.67 10.45 -39.45
CA GLU A 362 9.58 9.46 -39.44
C GLU A 362 8.27 10.03 -40.03
N ASP A 363 8.07 11.35 -39.98
CA ASP A 363 6.88 12.04 -40.50
C ASP A 363 6.95 12.38 -42.02
N GLY A 364 8.15 12.35 -42.61
CA GLY A 364 8.41 12.62 -44.04
C GLY A 364 8.67 11.36 -44.85
#